data_AF-A0A8J5VKU3-F1
#
_entry.id   AF-A0A8J5VKU3-F1
#
_cell.length_a   1.000
_cell.length_b   1.000
_cell.length_c   1.000
_cell.angle_alpha   90.00
_cell.angle_beta   90.00
_cell.angle_gamma   90.00
#
_symmetry.space_group_name_H-M   'P 1'
#
loop_
_entity.id
_entity.type
_entity.pdbx_description
1 polymer ?
#
loop_
_entity_poly.entity_id
_entity_poly.type
_entity_poly.pdbx_seq_one_letter_code
_entity_poly.pdbx_strand_id
1 'polypeptide(L)'
;MRLCMRYNDVLRRHGFHTPDGVCDGSGGAVTVILVWHLATEMLERTGKPLSPKGKAVVTLSRYCAYLVSYEPGLLPDDKEWTEKTYRDMSAELDGFFRSCCTNTGRRDSLLQFYFDRAGKEESSPMARGVKLGGQLKEKASSSATASESVWTMLLEFWAHLLVFVASRPSAGPDGHAVALANGGEFITHIWAMITHAGVRMQHKHHDYQSIPVNHAL
;
A
#
# COMPACT_ATOMS: atom_id res chain seq x y z
N MET A 1 -5.77 -11.45 7.61
CA MET A 1 -5.06 -12.76 7.69
C MET A 1 -4.48 -13.25 6.34
N ARG A 2 -5.24 -13.38 5.23
CA ARG A 2 -4.67 -13.87 3.94
C ARG A 2 -3.75 -12.89 3.20
N LEU A 3 -3.97 -11.57 3.32
CA LEU A 3 -3.07 -10.54 2.77
C LEU A 3 -1.68 -10.66 3.41
N CYS A 4 -1.63 -10.69 4.74
CA CYS A 4 -0.37 -10.86 5.47
C CYS A 4 0.33 -12.20 5.21
N MET A 5 -0.39 -13.30 4.98
CA MET A 5 0.25 -14.57 4.63
C MET A 5 0.98 -14.51 3.28
N ARG A 6 0.30 -14.10 2.20
CA ARG A 6 0.97 -13.99 0.88
C ARG A 6 2.05 -12.90 0.85
N TYR A 7 1.85 -11.83 1.60
CA TYR A 7 2.83 -10.76 1.77
C TYR A 7 4.10 -11.23 2.50
N ASN A 8 3.93 -11.97 3.60
CA ASN A 8 5.05 -12.58 4.32
C ASN A 8 5.81 -13.58 3.45
N ASP A 9 5.12 -14.30 2.55
CA ASP A 9 5.78 -15.22 1.63
C ASP A 9 6.65 -14.50 0.58
N VAL A 10 6.21 -13.35 0.05
CA VAL A 10 7.04 -12.52 -0.85
C VAL A 10 8.28 -12.03 -0.10
N LEU A 11 8.12 -11.53 1.12
CA LEU A 11 9.22 -10.98 1.90
C LEU A 11 10.21 -12.05 2.35
N ARG A 12 9.72 -13.20 2.83
CA ARG A 12 10.56 -14.34 3.24
C ARG A 12 11.38 -14.91 2.08
N ARG A 13 10.80 -15.01 0.88
CA ARG A 13 11.54 -15.49 -0.31
C ARG A 13 12.77 -14.65 -0.65
N HIS A 14 12.72 -13.35 -0.35
CA HIS A 14 13.84 -12.42 -0.59
C HIS A 14 14.65 -12.11 0.68
N GLY A 15 14.49 -12.91 1.74
CA GLY A 15 15.23 -12.74 3.00
C GLY A 15 14.92 -11.44 3.73
N PHE A 16 13.67 -10.98 3.67
CA PHE A 16 13.16 -9.87 4.47
C PHE A 16 12.32 -10.42 5.63
N HIS A 17 12.61 -9.94 6.83
CA HIS A 17 11.69 -10.06 7.96
C HIS A 17 10.81 -8.83 7.93
N THR A 18 9.49 -9.00 7.91
CA THR A 18 8.58 -7.89 8.19
C THR A 18 8.90 -7.32 9.55
N PRO A 19 9.01 -5.99 9.71
CA PRO A 19 8.93 -5.39 11.03
C PRO A 19 7.61 -5.83 11.68
N ASP A 20 7.66 -6.25 12.94
CA ASP A 20 6.46 -6.44 13.75
C ASP A 20 5.58 -5.19 13.65
N GLY A 21 4.27 -5.38 13.42
CA GLY A 21 3.31 -4.28 13.33
C GLY A 21 3.03 -3.70 11.94
N VAL A 22 3.77 -4.04 10.87
CA VAL A 22 3.40 -3.61 9.49
C VAL A 22 2.16 -4.34 8.99
N CYS A 23 1.91 -5.51 9.56
CA CYS A 23 0.81 -6.42 9.26
C CYS A 23 -0.10 -6.66 10.47
N ASP A 24 0.03 -5.86 11.54
CA ASP A 24 -0.95 -5.95 12.62
C ASP A 24 -2.35 -5.66 12.04
N GLY A 25 -3.34 -6.40 12.52
CA GLY A 25 -4.69 -6.35 11.97
C GLY A 25 -5.44 -5.02 12.19
N SER A 26 -4.78 -3.92 12.56
CA SER A 26 -5.41 -2.62 12.78
C SER A 26 -5.48 -1.73 11.53
N GLY A 27 -4.63 -1.97 10.53
CA GLY A 27 -4.55 -1.14 9.32
C GLY A 27 -5.13 -1.84 8.09
N GLY A 28 -6.10 -1.22 7.43
CA GLY A 28 -6.64 -1.64 6.14
C GLY A 28 -5.58 -1.74 5.02
N ALA A 29 -5.97 -2.18 3.82
CA ALA A 29 -5.09 -2.19 2.65
C ALA A 29 -4.51 -0.80 2.34
N VAL A 30 -5.27 0.27 2.62
CA VAL A 30 -4.84 1.67 2.57
C VAL A 30 -3.61 1.94 3.43
N THR A 31 -3.61 1.49 4.68
CA THR A 31 -2.46 1.68 5.58
C THR A 31 -1.22 1.00 5.01
N VAL A 32 -1.38 -0.21 4.46
CA VAL A 32 -0.29 -0.94 3.80
C VAL A 32 0.21 -0.16 2.58
N ILE A 33 -0.68 0.33 1.71
CA ILE A 33 -0.31 1.13 0.54
C ILE A 33 0.52 2.34 0.96
N LEU A 34 0.05 3.12 1.94
CA LEU A 34 0.70 4.36 2.32
C LEU A 34 2.07 4.14 3.01
N VAL A 35 2.16 3.15 3.90
CA VAL A 35 3.43 2.75 4.57
C VAL A 35 4.47 2.36 3.53
N TRP A 36 4.10 1.50 2.59
CA TRP A 36 5.00 1.01 1.55
C TRP A 36 5.32 2.06 0.50
N HIS A 37 4.37 2.95 0.20
CA HIS A 37 4.58 4.08 -0.70
C HIS A 37 5.65 5.03 -0.13
N LEU A 38 5.53 5.40 1.14
CA LEU A 38 6.52 6.23 1.85
C LEU A 38 7.92 5.56 1.84
N ALA A 39 7.98 4.27 2.14
CA ALA A 39 9.23 3.51 2.11
C ALA A 39 9.87 3.46 0.71
N THR A 40 9.06 3.31 -0.33
CA THR A 40 9.51 3.28 -1.74
C THR A 40 10.04 4.65 -2.17
N GLU A 41 9.35 5.74 -1.82
CA GLU A 41 9.79 7.11 -2.09
C GLU A 41 11.12 7.42 -1.38
N MET A 42 11.32 6.94 -0.14
CA MET A 42 12.61 7.06 0.55
C MET A 42 13.75 6.36 -0.19
N LEU A 43 13.48 5.19 -0.77
CA LEU A 43 14.48 4.42 -1.53
C LEU A 43 14.80 5.06 -2.89
N GLU A 44 13.80 5.59 -3.59
CA GLU A 44 13.99 6.31 -4.86
C GLU A 44 14.87 7.55 -4.69
N ARG A 45 14.65 8.31 -3.61
CA ARG A 45 15.37 9.57 -3.33
C ARG A 45 16.83 9.38 -2.87
N THR A 46 17.39 8.20 -3.07
CA THR A 46 18.81 7.91 -2.83
C THR A 46 19.75 8.53 -3.88
N GLY A 47 19.19 9.10 -4.96
CA GLY A 47 19.96 9.85 -5.97
C GLY A 47 20.67 8.97 -7.00
N LYS A 48 20.46 7.65 -6.96
CA LYS A 48 20.94 6.72 -7.97
C LYS A 48 19.94 6.65 -9.12
N PRO A 49 20.40 6.57 -10.40
CA PRO A 49 19.50 6.30 -11.51
C PRO A 49 18.72 5.00 -11.28
N LEU A 50 17.40 5.06 -11.48
CA LEU A 50 16.55 3.88 -11.36
C LEU A 50 16.77 2.94 -12.54
N SER A 51 16.96 1.65 -12.24
CA SER A 51 16.86 0.59 -13.24
C SER A 51 15.43 0.52 -13.80
N PRO A 52 15.19 -0.15 -14.95
CA PRO A 52 13.83 -0.33 -15.49
C PRO A 52 12.85 -0.91 -14.45
N LYS A 53 13.36 -1.82 -13.61
CA LYS A 53 12.62 -2.42 -12.50
C LYS A 53 12.29 -1.40 -11.40
N GLY A 54 13.26 -0.57 -11.01
CA GLY A 54 13.03 0.52 -10.07
C GLY A 54 11.99 1.52 -10.57
N LYS A 55 12.00 1.85 -11.86
CA LYS A 55 10.96 2.69 -12.49
C LYS A 55 9.58 2.05 -12.38
N ALA A 56 9.44 0.77 -12.72
CA ALA A 56 8.17 0.05 -12.61
C ALA A 56 7.64 0.03 -11.15
N VAL A 57 8.52 -0.22 -10.18
CA VAL A 57 8.19 -0.17 -8.74
C VAL A 57 7.63 1.19 -8.33
N VAL A 58 8.33 2.27 -8.69
CA VAL A 58 7.92 3.64 -8.37
C VAL A 58 6.58 3.98 -9.04
N THR A 59 6.40 3.60 -10.31
CA THR A 59 5.14 3.81 -11.02
C THR A 59 3.97 3.09 -10.35
N LEU A 60 4.13 1.81 -10.00
CA LEU A 60 3.08 1.05 -9.30
C LEU A 60 2.77 1.64 -7.92
N SER A 61 3.82 2.00 -7.18
CA SER A 61 3.70 2.65 -5.86
C SER A 61 2.89 3.95 -5.94
N ARG A 62 3.22 4.83 -6.89
CA ARG A 62 2.50 6.08 -7.14
C ARG A 62 1.08 5.85 -7.62
N TYR A 63 0.84 4.85 -8.46
CA TYR A 63 -0.51 4.49 -8.90
C TYR A 63 -1.38 4.04 -7.72
N CYS A 64 -0.85 3.18 -6.83
CA CYS A 64 -1.58 2.78 -5.63
C CYS A 64 -1.86 3.96 -4.70
N ALA A 65 -0.91 4.89 -4.54
CA ALA A 65 -1.14 6.12 -3.77
C ALA A 65 -2.21 7.02 -4.42
N TYR A 66 -2.19 7.14 -5.75
CA TYR A 66 -3.23 7.83 -6.52
C TYR A 66 -4.61 7.24 -6.23
N LEU A 67 -4.76 5.91 -6.27
CA LEU A 67 -6.03 5.24 -5.94
C LEU A 67 -6.53 5.59 -4.53
N VAL A 68 -5.63 5.63 -3.54
CA VAL A 68 -6.00 6.03 -2.17
C VAL A 68 -6.55 7.45 -2.11
N SER A 69 -5.97 8.38 -2.87
CA SER A 69 -6.34 9.79 -2.83
C SER A 69 -7.51 10.20 -3.74
N TYR A 70 -7.65 9.57 -4.91
CA TYR A 70 -8.60 10.00 -5.96
C TYR A 70 -9.69 8.98 -6.25
N GLU A 71 -9.40 7.68 -6.12
CA GLU A 71 -10.34 6.59 -6.42
C GLU A 71 -10.54 5.65 -5.22
N PRO A 72 -10.83 6.16 -4.01
CA PRO A 72 -10.89 5.33 -2.79
C PRO A 72 -12.01 4.28 -2.85
N GLY A 73 -13.05 4.50 -3.67
CA GLY A 73 -14.14 3.54 -3.88
C GLY A 73 -13.74 2.28 -4.65
N LEU A 74 -12.58 2.28 -5.32
CA LEU A 74 -12.03 1.10 -6.01
C LEU A 74 -11.17 0.23 -5.07
N LEU A 75 -10.87 0.72 -3.87
CA LEU A 75 -10.04 0.00 -2.89
C LEU A 75 -10.88 -0.92 -1.99
N PRO A 76 -10.25 -1.90 -1.31
CA PRO A 76 -10.97 -2.84 -0.45
C PRO A 76 -11.48 -2.30 0.87
N ASP A 77 -10.86 -1.23 1.34
CA ASP A 77 -11.28 -0.58 2.57
C ASP A 77 -12.50 0.30 2.30
N ASP A 78 -13.27 0.54 3.36
CA ASP A 78 -14.36 1.50 3.29
C ASP A 78 -13.84 2.88 2.81
N LYS A 79 -14.66 3.57 2.00
CA LYS A 79 -14.26 4.84 1.38
C LYS A 79 -13.98 5.91 2.43
N GLU A 80 -14.84 6.07 3.43
CA GLU A 80 -14.66 7.08 4.48
C GLU A 80 -13.43 6.77 5.33
N TRP A 81 -13.23 5.48 5.65
CA TRP A 81 -12.02 5.02 6.33
C TRP A 81 -10.75 5.31 5.52
N THR A 82 -10.79 5.06 4.21
CA THR A 82 -9.67 5.30 3.29
C THR A 82 -9.29 6.77 3.29
N GLU A 83 -10.27 7.65 3.06
CA GLU A 83 -10.06 9.10 3.01
C GLU A 83 -9.58 9.65 4.35
N LYS A 84 -10.14 9.18 5.47
CA LYS A 84 -9.68 9.55 6.81
C LYS A 84 -8.22 9.15 7.04
N THR A 85 -7.88 7.89 6.74
CA THR A 85 -6.52 7.36 6.92
C THR A 85 -5.51 8.15 6.07
N TYR A 86 -5.87 8.47 4.83
CA TYR A 86 -5.04 9.31 3.96
C TYR A 86 -4.84 10.73 4.53
N ARG A 87 -5.90 11.38 5.00
CA ARG A 87 -5.82 12.72 5.63
C ARG A 87 -4.97 12.70 6.90
N ASP A 88 -5.18 11.72 7.77
CA ASP A 88 -4.44 11.61 9.04
C ASP A 88 -2.93 11.44 8.77
N MET A 89 -2.56 10.56 7.84
CA MET A 89 -1.16 10.36 7.48
C MET A 89 -0.55 11.57 6.76
N SER A 90 -1.32 12.25 5.90
CA SER A 90 -0.86 13.48 5.23
C SER A 90 -0.61 14.60 6.25
N ALA A 91 -1.50 14.79 7.21
CA ALA A 91 -1.34 15.77 8.28
C ALA A 91 -0.14 15.46 9.19
N GLU A 92 0.13 14.18 9.47
CA GLU A 92 1.32 13.75 10.21
C GLU A 92 2.61 14.10 9.46
N LEU A 93 2.66 13.80 8.16
CA LEU A 93 3.81 14.13 7.29
C LEU A 93 4.00 15.65 7.14
N ASP A 94 2.93 16.41 6.97
CA ASP A 94 2.97 17.87 6.90
C ASP A 94 3.46 18.49 8.20
N GLY A 95 3.01 17.94 9.34
CA GLY A 95 3.53 18.31 10.66
C GLY A 95 5.02 18.01 10.80
N PHE A 96 5.44 16.82 10.37
CA PHE A 96 6.83 16.37 10.42
C PHE A 96 7.76 17.22 9.55
N PHE A 97 7.33 17.55 8.33
CA PHE A 97 8.12 18.35 7.39
C PHE A 97 7.92 19.86 7.51
N ARG A 98 7.15 20.34 8.49
CA ARG A 98 6.81 21.77 8.66
C ARG A 98 8.03 22.68 8.68
N SER A 99 9.14 22.22 9.27
CA SER A 99 10.41 22.97 9.37
C SER A 99 11.38 22.70 8.23
N CYS A 100 11.05 21.79 7.30
CA CYS A 100 11.92 21.39 6.21
C CYS A 100 11.68 22.22 4.95
N CYS A 101 12.61 23.13 4.63
CA CYS A 101 12.51 24.00 3.46
C CYS A 101 13.08 23.38 2.17
N THR A 102 13.80 22.26 2.25
CA THR A 102 14.47 21.64 1.09
C THR A 102 14.24 20.14 1.04
N ASN A 103 14.35 19.56 -0.16
CA ASN A 103 14.28 18.10 -0.35
C ASN A 103 15.39 17.37 0.41
N THR A 104 16.59 17.97 0.49
CA THR A 104 17.70 17.45 1.30
C THR A 104 17.35 17.47 2.78
N GLY A 105 16.80 18.58 3.30
CA GLY A 105 16.36 18.69 4.69
C GLY A 105 15.30 17.65 5.05
N ARG A 106 14.29 17.44 4.19
CA ARG A 106 13.30 16.37 4.40
C ARG A 106 13.94 14.99 4.49
N ARG A 107 14.89 14.69 3.62
CA ARG A 107 15.59 13.40 3.61
C ARG A 107 16.40 13.20 4.89
N ASP A 108 17.11 14.23 5.33
CA ASP A 108 17.97 14.16 6.51
C ASP A 108 17.11 14.03 7.79
N SER A 109 15.97 14.73 7.86
CA SER A 109 14.99 14.56 8.95
C SER A 109 14.43 13.15 9.03
N LEU A 110 14.10 12.52 7.89
CA LEU A 110 13.64 11.13 7.86
C LEU A 110 14.71 10.15 8.34
N LEU A 111 15.97 10.37 7.96
CA LEU A 111 17.10 9.55 8.42
C LEU A 111 17.33 9.72 9.92
N GLN A 112 17.27 10.96 10.43
CA GLN A 112 17.37 11.23 11.85
C GLN A 112 16.25 10.55 12.64
N PHE A 113 15.01 10.68 12.18
CA PHE A 113 13.86 10.03 12.80
C PHE A 113 14.02 8.50 12.86
N TYR A 114 14.50 7.90 11.77
CA TYR A 114 14.78 6.47 11.72
C TYR A 114 15.79 6.04 12.80
N PHE A 115 16.91 6.76 12.95
CA PHE A 115 17.91 6.44 13.97
C PHE A 115 17.41 6.69 15.40
N ASP A 116 16.67 7.77 15.66
CA ASP A 116 16.13 8.11 17.00
C ASP A 116 15.08 7.09 17.50
N ARG A 117 14.46 6.36 16.56
CA ARG A 117 13.41 5.36 16.81
C ARG A 117 13.90 3.92 16.64
N ALA A 118 15.16 3.71 16.28
CA ALA A 118 15.72 2.37 16.15
C ALA A 118 15.50 1.55 17.43
N GLY A 119 14.80 0.41 17.30
CA GLY A 119 14.51 -0.48 18.43
C GLY A 119 13.24 -0.19 19.24
N LYS A 120 12.42 0.81 18.85
CA LYS A 120 11.12 1.09 19.50
C LYS A 120 9.95 0.49 18.71
N GLU A 121 8.86 0.20 19.40
CA GLU A 121 7.57 -0.17 18.79
C GLU A 121 6.97 1.07 18.12
N GLU A 122 6.50 0.91 16.87
CA GLU A 122 6.03 2.04 16.06
C GLU A 122 4.51 2.16 16.14
N SER A 123 4.05 3.30 16.65
CA SER A 123 2.63 3.54 16.85
C SER A 123 1.90 4.15 15.66
N SER A 124 2.61 4.80 14.72
CA SER A 124 1.98 5.47 13.57
C SER A 124 2.34 4.85 12.21
N PRO A 125 1.44 4.91 11.21
CA PRO A 125 1.73 4.52 9.83
C PRO A 125 2.96 5.24 9.25
N MET A 126 3.14 6.53 9.53
CA MET A 126 4.34 7.26 9.11
C MET A 126 5.58 6.60 9.69
N ALA A 127 5.63 6.38 11.00
CA ALA A 127 6.80 5.85 11.66
C ALA A 127 7.16 4.44 11.15
N ARG A 128 6.16 3.59 10.90
CA ARG A 128 6.33 2.29 10.23
C ARG A 128 6.92 2.44 8.82
N GLY A 129 6.43 3.39 8.04
CA GLY A 129 6.94 3.66 6.68
C GLY A 129 8.37 4.16 6.67
N VAL A 130 8.73 5.05 7.59
CA VAL A 130 10.11 5.55 7.73
C VAL A 130 11.07 4.43 8.14
N LYS A 131 10.68 3.61 9.12
CA LYS A 131 11.44 2.44 9.55
C LYS A 131 11.67 1.45 8.42
N LEU A 132 10.62 1.10 7.68
CA LEU A 132 10.72 0.22 6.53
C LEU A 132 11.63 0.82 5.44
N GLY A 133 11.49 2.11 5.14
CA GLY A 133 12.34 2.81 4.17
C GLY A 133 13.83 2.79 4.55
N GLY A 134 14.14 2.99 5.83
CA GLY A 134 15.49 2.89 6.37
C GLY A 134 16.10 1.50 6.15
N GLN A 135 15.37 0.43 6.52
CA GLN A 135 15.80 -0.95 6.34
C GLN A 135 16.01 -1.34 4.87
N LEU A 136 15.10 -0.92 3.98
CA LEU A 136 15.23 -1.15 2.53
C LEU A 136 16.48 -0.46 1.98
N LYS A 137 16.75 0.77 2.43
CA LYS A 137 17.92 1.54 2.02
C LYS A 137 19.23 0.90 2.49
N GLU A 138 19.30 0.47 3.74
CA GLU A 138 20.48 -0.23 4.30
C GLU A 138 20.78 -1.49 3.48
N LYS A 139 19.77 -2.34 3.26
CA LYS A 139 19.94 -3.57 2.48
C LYS A 139 20.34 -3.27 1.04
N ALA A 140 19.69 -2.32 0.37
CA ALA A 140 20.02 -1.94 -1.00
C ALA A 140 21.40 -1.32 -1.16
N SER A 141 22.00 -0.80 -0.07
CA SER A 141 23.33 -0.20 -0.08
C SER A 141 24.45 -1.20 0.16
N SER A 142 24.14 -2.42 0.63
CA SER A 142 25.15 -3.44 0.97
C SER A 142 25.90 -3.99 -0.25
N SER A 143 25.24 -4.13 -1.40
CA SER A 143 25.86 -4.55 -2.66
C SER A 143 24.94 -4.27 -3.86
N ALA A 144 25.47 -4.35 -5.09
CA ALA A 144 24.64 -4.26 -6.30
C ALA A 144 23.62 -5.41 -6.39
N THR A 145 23.99 -6.62 -5.98
CA THR A 145 23.08 -7.79 -5.95
C THR A 145 21.97 -7.62 -4.92
N ALA A 146 22.29 -7.05 -3.76
CA ALA A 146 21.29 -6.74 -2.73
C ALA A 146 20.34 -5.63 -3.18
N SER A 147 20.84 -4.60 -3.88
CA SER A 147 20.01 -3.57 -4.50
C SER A 147 19.01 -4.16 -5.49
N GLU A 148 19.47 -5.02 -6.40
CA GLU A 148 18.59 -5.72 -7.35
C GLU A 148 17.56 -6.62 -6.66
N SER A 149 17.95 -7.32 -5.59
CA SER A 149 17.02 -8.12 -4.78
C SER A 149 15.94 -7.26 -4.12
N VAL A 150 16.29 -6.09 -3.57
CA VAL A 150 15.33 -5.15 -2.97
C VAL A 150 14.31 -4.67 -4.01
N TRP A 151 14.77 -4.24 -5.19
CA TRP A 151 13.87 -3.81 -6.26
C TRP A 151 13.00 -4.95 -6.81
N THR A 152 13.52 -6.17 -6.85
CA THR A 152 12.75 -7.36 -7.26
C THR A 152 11.65 -7.69 -6.27
N MET A 153 11.98 -7.69 -4.97
CA MET A 153 11.00 -7.87 -3.92
C MET A 153 9.91 -6.80 -3.98
N LEU A 154 10.27 -5.52 -4.13
CA LEU A 154 9.31 -4.42 -4.23
C LEU A 154 8.40 -4.57 -5.44
N LEU A 155 8.94 -4.99 -6.59
CA LEU A 155 8.15 -5.18 -7.80
C LEU A 155 7.11 -6.29 -7.59
N GLU A 156 7.54 -7.43 -7.04
CA GLU A 156 6.62 -8.50 -6.68
C GLU A 156 5.58 -8.02 -5.68
N PHE A 157 5.99 -7.30 -4.63
CA PHE A 157 5.08 -6.77 -3.62
C PHE A 157 3.99 -5.89 -4.24
N TRP A 158 4.37 -4.88 -5.02
CA TRP A 158 3.42 -3.94 -5.62
C TRP A 158 2.49 -4.63 -6.61
N ALA A 159 3.00 -5.56 -7.43
CA ALA A 159 2.17 -6.34 -8.34
C ALA A 159 1.15 -7.21 -7.59
N HIS A 160 1.56 -7.91 -6.53
CA HIS A 160 0.66 -8.73 -5.73
C HIS A 160 -0.37 -7.87 -4.97
N LEU A 161 0.05 -6.73 -4.43
CA LEU A 161 -0.85 -5.80 -3.76
C LEU A 161 -1.90 -5.27 -4.73
N LEU A 162 -1.50 -4.89 -5.94
CA LEU A 162 -2.42 -4.38 -6.96
C LEU A 162 -3.47 -5.42 -7.36
N VAL A 163 -3.05 -6.66 -7.61
CA VAL A 163 -3.96 -7.79 -7.88
C VAL A 163 -4.90 -8.03 -6.69
N PHE A 164 -4.38 -7.95 -5.47
CA PHE A 164 -5.19 -8.11 -4.27
C PHE A 164 -6.25 -7.02 -4.13
N VAL A 165 -5.88 -5.75 -4.30
CA VAL A 165 -6.84 -4.64 -4.16
C VAL A 165 -7.90 -4.69 -5.27
N ALA A 166 -7.50 -5.00 -6.51
CA ALA A 166 -8.43 -5.18 -7.63
C ALA A 166 -9.47 -6.28 -7.37
N SER A 167 -9.05 -7.35 -6.67
CA SER A 167 -9.91 -8.51 -6.39
C SER A 167 -11.01 -8.26 -5.37
N ARG A 168 -10.99 -7.12 -4.67
CA ARG A 168 -11.83 -6.88 -3.49
C ARG A 168 -12.30 -5.42 -3.43
N PRO A 169 -13.06 -4.89 -4.39
CA PRO A 169 -13.62 -3.54 -4.27
C PRO A 169 -14.55 -3.43 -3.05
N SER A 170 -14.48 -2.31 -2.31
CA SER A 170 -15.39 -2.01 -1.21
C SER A 170 -16.83 -1.83 -1.67
N ALA A 171 -17.02 -1.22 -2.85
CA ALA A 171 -18.32 -1.08 -3.52
C ALA A 171 -18.83 -2.37 -4.21
N GLY A 172 -18.17 -3.52 -4.00
CA GLY A 172 -18.51 -4.77 -4.69
C GLY A 172 -18.14 -4.77 -6.18
N PRO A 173 -18.38 -5.89 -6.89
CA PRO A 173 -18.04 -6.02 -8.31
C PRO A 173 -18.70 -4.95 -9.19
N ASP A 174 -19.88 -4.46 -8.79
CA ASP A 174 -20.61 -3.41 -9.50
C ASP A 174 -19.84 -2.09 -9.54
N GLY A 175 -19.05 -1.77 -8.50
CA GLY A 175 -18.21 -0.57 -8.48
C GLY A 175 -17.14 -0.58 -9.59
N HIS A 176 -16.45 -1.71 -9.77
CA HIS A 176 -15.50 -1.87 -10.88
C HIS A 176 -16.22 -1.93 -12.24
N ALA A 177 -17.40 -2.56 -12.32
CA ALA A 177 -18.16 -2.63 -13.57
C ALA A 177 -18.65 -1.25 -14.04
N VAL A 178 -19.15 -0.41 -13.13
CA VAL A 178 -19.56 0.97 -13.41
C VAL A 178 -18.36 1.81 -13.83
N ALA A 179 -17.23 1.71 -13.12
CA ALA A 179 -16.01 2.42 -13.50
C ALA A 179 -15.53 2.00 -14.90
N LEU A 180 -15.53 0.69 -15.20
CA LEU A 180 -15.16 0.15 -16.51
C LEU A 180 -16.08 0.65 -17.64
N ALA A 181 -17.39 0.72 -17.39
CA ALA A 181 -18.36 1.25 -18.36
C ALA A 181 -18.14 2.75 -18.67
N ASN A 182 -17.51 3.49 -17.76
CA ASN A 182 -17.23 4.93 -17.89
C ASN A 182 -15.79 5.23 -18.35
N GLY A 183 -15.12 4.29 -19.01
CA GLY A 183 -13.75 4.44 -19.54
C GLY A 183 -12.70 3.65 -18.79
N GLY A 184 -13.00 3.24 -17.55
CA GLY A 184 -12.20 2.33 -16.75
C GLY A 184 -10.91 2.92 -16.18
N GLU A 185 -10.49 2.36 -15.06
CA GLU A 185 -9.18 2.57 -14.45
C GLU A 185 -8.27 1.35 -14.72
N PHE A 186 -6.95 1.48 -14.62
CA PHE A 186 -6.05 0.31 -14.80
C PHE A 186 -6.42 -0.86 -13.86
N ILE A 187 -6.78 -0.55 -12.61
CA ILE A 187 -7.25 -1.55 -11.63
C ILE A 187 -8.55 -2.26 -12.06
N THR A 188 -9.46 -1.57 -12.76
CA THR A 188 -10.71 -2.18 -13.28
C THR A 188 -10.44 -3.23 -14.35
N HIS A 189 -9.42 -3.00 -15.19
CA HIS A 189 -8.99 -3.96 -16.20
C HIS A 189 -8.35 -5.19 -15.56
N ILE A 190 -7.57 -5.02 -14.50
CA ILE A 190 -7.03 -6.13 -13.71
C ILE A 190 -8.17 -6.95 -13.09
N TRP A 191 -9.15 -6.29 -12.48
CA TRP A 191 -10.33 -6.95 -11.94
C TRP A 191 -11.07 -7.76 -13.01
N ALA A 192 -11.28 -7.19 -14.21
CA ALA A 192 -11.95 -7.87 -15.32
C ALA A 192 -11.17 -9.12 -15.78
N MET A 193 -9.84 -9.03 -15.91
CA MET A 193 -8.99 -10.17 -16.27
C MET A 193 -9.07 -11.30 -15.24
N ILE A 194 -9.00 -10.97 -13.94
CA ILE A 194 -9.07 -11.98 -12.87
C ILE A 194 -10.46 -12.64 -12.83
N THR A 195 -11.51 -11.84 -13.03
CA THR A 195 -12.90 -12.32 -13.10
C THR A 195 -13.09 -13.26 -14.29
N HIS A 196 -12.61 -12.88 -15.48
CA HIS A 196 -12.67 -13.71 -16.69
C HIS A 196 -11.88 -15.01 -16.55
N ALA A 197 -10.75 -14.99 -15.84
CA ALA A 197 -9.96 -16.20 -15.54
C ALA A 197 -10.65 -17.18 -14.57
N GLY A 198 -11.86 -16.87 -14.08
CA GLY A 198 -12.63 -17.73 -13.18
C GLY A 198 -12.07 -17.79 -11.75
N VAL A 199 -11.17 -16.87 -11.39
CA VAL A 199 -10.64 -16.78 -10.03
C VAL A 199 -11.75 -16.22 -9.15
N ARG A 200 -12.38 -17.10 -8.35
CA ARG A 200 -13.55 -16.77 -7.51
C ARG A 200 -13.19 -15.66 -6.53
N MET A 201 -13.73 -14.46 -6.78
CA MET A 201 -13.67 -13.34 -5.85
C MET A 201 -14.56 -13.65 -4.65
N GLN A 202 -14.02 -13.52 -3.45
CA GLN A 202 -14.79 -13.74 -2.23
C GLN A 202 -15.82 -12.60 -2.10
N HIS A 203 -17.07 -12.85 -2.48
CA HIS A 203 -18.18 -11.98 -2.14
C HIS A 203 -18.31 -11.95 -0.61
N LYS A 204 -18.14 -10.78 0.01
CA LYS A 204 -18.73 -10.57 1.32
C LYS A 204 -20.24 -10.49 1.08
N HIS A 205 -20.95 -11.54 1.50
CA HIS A 205 -22.39 -11.43 1.72
C HIS A 205 -22.56 -10.40 2.85
N HIS A 206 -22.93 -9.17 2.50
CA HIS A 206 -23.64 -8.34 3.46
C HIS A 206 -25.05 -8.92 3.51
N ASP A 207 -25.33 -9.72 4.53
CA ASP A 207 -26.70 -10.04 4.90
C ASP A 207 -27.41 -8.72 5.20
N TYR A 208 -28.18 -8.25 4.22
CA TYR A 208 -29.26 -7.32 4.48
C TYR A 208 -30.26 -8.14 5.30
N GLN A 209 -30.32 -7.90 6.61
CA GLN A 209 -31.41 -8.42 7.44
C GLN A 209 -32.71 -8.08 6.73
N SER A 210 -33.39 -9.11 6.23
CA SER A 210 -34.77 -9.05 5.81
C SER A 210 -35.58 -8.53 7.00
N ILE A 211 -36.01 -7.27 6.92
CA ILE A 211 -37.05 -6.74 7.79
C ILE A 211 -38.28 -7.63 7.57
N PRO A 212 -38.79 -8.36 8.58
CA PRO A 212 -40.03 -9.08 8.41
C PRO A 212 -41.14 -8.07 8.15
N VAL A 213 -41.71 -8.12 6.95
CA VAL A 213 -42.96 -7.42 6.64
C VAL A 213 -44.05 -8.12 7.45
N ASN A 214 -44.36 -7.59 8.63
CA ASN A 214 -45.56 -7.98 9.35
C ASN A 214 -46.77 -7.49 8.53
N HIS A 215 -47.38 -8.40 7.78
CA HIS A 215 -48.76 -8.24 7.36
C HIS A 215 -49.64 -8.36 8.62
N ALA A 216 -50.06 -7.22 9.15
CA ALA A 216 -51.20 -7.17 10.04
C ALA A 216 -52.47 -7.11 9.19
N LEU A 217 -53.27 -8.18 9.26
CA LEU A 217 -54.71 -8.16 9.03
C LEU A 217 -55.41 -7.67 10.29
#